data_AF-A0A522F4X8-F1
#
_entry.id   AF-A0A522F4X8-F1
#
_cell.length_a   1.000
_cell.length_b   1.000
_cell.length_c   1.000
_cell.angle_alpha   90.00
_cell.angle_beta   90.00
_cell.angle_gamma   90.00
#
_symmetry.space_group_name_H-M   'P 1'
#
loop_
_entity.id
_entity.type
_entity.pdbx_description
1 polymer ?
#
loop_
_entity_poly.entity_id
_entity_poly.type
_entity_poly.pdbx_seq_one_letter_code
_entity_poly.pdbx_strand_id
1 'polypeptide(L)' 'MTKKPLSTFEREMQDPSFKEQFEQEYTEFLLSETIKELMESGHKSVRKLAKESGLSPTVIQNIRSGSQEDMK' A
#
# COMPACT_ATOMS: atom_id res chain seq x y z
N MET A 1 5.46 15.46 -35.35
CA MET A 1 5.62 15.28 -33.90
C MET A 1 6.29 13.94 -33.66
N THR A 2 7.50 13.91 -33.12
CA THR A 2 8.19 12.66 -32.78
C THR A 2 7.51 12.02 -31.58
N LYS A 3 7.12 10.74 -31.67
CA LYS A 3 6.55 10.02 -30.52
C LYS A 3 7.63 9.88 -29.46
N LYS A 4 7.36 10.35 -28.24
CA LYS A 4 8.24 10.11 -27.10
C LYS A 4 8.31 8.59 -26.84
N PRO A 5 9.51 8.02 -26.63
CA PRO A 5 9.61 6.64 -26.23
C PRO A 5 9.00 6.45 -24.85
N LEU A 6 8.31 5.33 -24.65
CA LEU A 6 7.74 4.95 -23.36
C LEU A 6 8.86 4.66 -22.36
N SER A 7 8.66 5.12 -21.12
CA SER A 7 9.47 4.73 -19.97
C SER A 7 9.35 3.24 -19.68
N THR A 8 10.25 2.69 -18.87
CA THR A 8 10.17 1.28 -18.46
C THR A 8 8.86 0.98 -17.77
N PHE A 9 8.43 1.81 -16.84
CA PHE A 9 7.13 1.66 -16.17
C PHE A 9 5.97 1.62 -17.17
N GLU A 10 5.91 2.58 -18.10
CA GLU A 10 4.83 2.61 -19.10
C GLU A 10 4.84 1.40 -20.03
N ARG A 11 5.99 0.77 -20.27
CA ARG A 11 6.08 -0.47 -21.06
C ARG A 11 5.59 -1.68 -20.26
N GLU A 12 6.03 -1.85 -19.02
CA GLU A 12 5.61 -2.97 -18.17
C GLU A 12 4.09 -2.91 -17.88
N MET A 13 3.54 -1.71 -17.65
CA MET A 13 2.11 -1.50 -17.42
C MET A 13 1.21 -1.81 -18.63
N GLN A 14 1.78 -2.09 -19.81
CA GLN A 14 1.01 -2.59 -20.95
C GLN A 14 0.66 -4.07 -20.83
N ASP A 15 1.40 -4.84 -20.04
CA ASP A 15 1.06 -6.23 -19.71
C ASP A 15 -0.03 -6.23 -18.63
N PRO A 16 -1.23 -6.77 -18.91
CA PRO A 16 -2.31 -6.84 -17.93
C PRO A 16 -1.94 -7.61 -16.66
N SER A 17 -1.15 -8.68 -16.77
CA SER A 17 -0.75 -9.49 -15.61
C SER A 17 0.21 -8.72 -14.71
N PHE A 18 1.18 -8.02 -15.31
CA PHE A 18 2.09 -7.16 -14.56
C PHE A 18 1.32 -6.03 -13.88
N LYS A 19 0.41 -5.38 -14.62
CA LYS A 19 -0.40 -4.29 -14.09
C LYS A 19 -1.25 -4.73 -12.90
N GLU A 20 -1.92 -5.87 -12.98
CA GLU A 20 -2.73 -6.39 -11.89
C GLU A 20 -1.90 -6.62 -10.63
N GLN A 21 -0.74 -7.28 -10.76
CA GLN A 21 0.19 -7.50 -9.65
C GLN A 21 0.71 -6.18 -9.09
N PHE A 22 1.12 -5.25 -9.95
CA PHE A 22 1.61 -3.94 -9.55
C PHE A 22 0.57 -3.17 -8.74
N GLU A 23 -0.69 -3.12 -9.19
CA GLU A 23 -1.74 -2.38 -8.49
C GLU A 23 -2.04 -3.00 -7.12
N GLN A 24 -1.99 -4.33 -7.00
CA GLN A 24 -2.13 -5.02 -5.72
C GLN A 24 -0.99 -4.67 -4.77
N GLU A 25 0.26 -4.89 -5.18
CA GLU A 25 1.46 -4.61 -4.38
C GLU A 25 1.55 -3.12 -4.02
N TYR A 26 1.21 -2.23 -4.96
CA TYR A 26 1.21 -0.79 -4.74
C TYR A 26 0.16 -0.38 -3.69
N THR A 27 -1.02 -1.00 -3.70
CA THR A 27 -2.06 -0.76 -2.71
C THR A 27 -1.61 -1.18 -1.32
N GLU A 28 -1.01 -2.37 -1.20
CA GLU A 28 -0.46 -2.89 0.07
C GLU A 28 0.66 -1.98 0.60
N PHE A 29 1.58 -1.58 -0.28
CA PHE A 29 2.64 -0.65 0.03
C PHE A 29 2.10 0.69 0.54
N LEU A 30 1.21 1.33 -0.23
CA LEU A 30 0.63 2.63 0.10
C LEU A 30 -0.09 2.61 1.44
N LEU A 31 -0.82 1.53 1.73
CA LEU A 31 -1.54 1.38 2.99
C LEU A 31 -0.56 1.24 4.17
N SER A 32 0.52 0.47 4.01
CA SER A 32 1.55 0.32 5.03
C SER A 32 2.25 1.65 5.37
N GLU A 33 2.61 2.43 4.34
CA GLU A 33 3.25 3.74 4.49
C GLU A 33 2.30 4.77 5.12
N THR A 34 1.03 4.74 4.73
CA THR A 34 0.00 5.61 5.34
C THR A 34 -0.12 5.36 6.84
N ILE A 35 -0.10 4.10 7.27
CA ILE A 35 -0.12 3.78 8.71
C ILE A 35 1.15 4.26 9.40
N LYS A 36 2.33 4.06 8.80
CA LYS A 36 3.60 4.53 9.38
C LYS A 36 3.60 6.05 9.54
N GLU A 37 3.15 6.79 8.53
CA GLU A 37 3.05 8.25 8.59
C GLU A 37 2.09 8.73 9.69
N LEU A 38 0.93 8.07 9.83
CA LEU A 38 -0.02 8.37 10.91
C LEU A 38 0.56 8.07 12.30
N MET A 39 1.49 7.13 12.40
CA MET A 39 2.21 6.83 13.63
C MET A 39 3.31 7.85 13.93
N GLU A 40 4.13 8.19 12.94
CA GLU A 40 5.28 9.09 13.07
C GLU A 40 4.85 10.54 13.22
N SER A 41 4.14 11.08 12.23
CA SER A 41 3.70 12.48 12.17
C SER A 41 2.40 12.72 12.94
N GLY A 42 1.50 11.74 12.93
CA GLY A 42 0.22 11.83 13.66
C GLY A 42 0.32 11.47 15.15
N HIS A 43 1.47 10.96 15.61
CA HIS A 43 1.72 10.46 16.96
C HIS A 43 0.64 9.48 17.46
N LYS A 44 0.08 8.66 16.56
CA LYS A 44 -0.94 7.66 16.89
C LYS A 44 -0.29 6.31 17.12
N SER A 45 -0.63 5.64 18.22
CA SER A 45 -0.22 4.25 18.41
C SER A 45 -1.10 3.29 17.61
N VAL A 46 -0.62 2.07 17.36
CA VAL A 46 -1.41 0.97 16.77
C VAL A 46 -2.76 0.80 17.46
N ARG A 47 -2.80 0.89 18.80
CA ARG A 47 -4.05 0.79 19.58
C ARG A 47 -5.00 1.96 19.34
N LYS A 48 -4.47 3.19 19.20
CA LYS A 48 -5.28 4.38 18.92
C LYS A 48 -5.87 4.31 17.52
N LEU A 49 -5.06 3.92 16.54
CA LEU A 49 -5.50 3.71 15.16
C LEU A 49 -6.59 2.64 15.07
N ALA A 50 -6.40 1.49 15.72
CA ALA A 50 -7.39 0.42 15.80
C ALA A 50 -8.73 0.89 16.37
N LYS A 51 -8.69 1.68 17.45
CA LYS A 51 -9.90 2.24 18.07
C LYS A 51 -10.63 3.22 17.13
N GLU A 52 -9.89 4.08 16.44
CA GLU A 52 -10.46 5.09 15.52
C GLU A 52 -11.01 4.46 14.23
N SER A 53 -10.39 3.38 13.73
CA SER A 53 -10.82 2.68 12.52
C SER A 53 -11.82 1.55 12.76
N GLY A 54 -12.08 1.18 14.02
CA GLY A 54 -12.93 0.03 14.36
C GLY A 54 -12.30 -1.33 14.04
N LEU A 55 -10.99 -1.36 13.74
CA LEU A 55 -10.24 -2.59 13.44
C LEU A 55 -9.55 -3.14 14.68
N SER A 56 -9.15 -4.41 14.64
CA SER A 56 -8.35 -4.99 15.71
C SER A 56 -6.90 -4.45 15.68
N PRO A 57 -6.21 -4.35 16.82
CA PRO A 57 -4.79 -3.96 16.83
C PRO A 57 -3.91 -4.89 15.98
N THR A 58 -4.23 -6.18 15.90
CA THR A 58 -3.51 -7.15 15.07
C THR A 58 -3.65 -6.84 13.58
N VAL A 59 -4.84 -6.44 13.12
CA VAL A 59 -5.06 -6.04 11.72
C VAL A 59 -4.21 -4.81 11.38
N ILE A 60 -4.26 -3.76 12.21
CA ILE A 60 -3.42 -2.56 12.01
C ILE A 60 -1.93 -2.93 12.04
N GLN A 61 -1.53 -3.85 12.92
CA GLN A 61 -0.15 -4.31 13.03
C GLN A 61 0.32 -5.05 11.78
N ASN A 62 -0.51 -5.90 11.18
CA ASN A 62 -0.20 -6.67 9.99
C ASN A 62 -0.11 -5.79 8.74
N ILE A 63 -1.03 -4.84 8.60
CA ILE A 63 -0.99 -3.84 7.53
C ILE A 63 0.28 -3.00 7.64
N ARG A 64 0.63 -2.53 8.86
CA ARG A 64 1.85 -1.75 9.09
C ARG A 64 3.11 -2.50 8.68
N SER A 65 3.19 -3.81 8.96
CA SER A 65 4.38 -4.60 8.67
C SER A 65 4.49 -5.03 7.21
N GLY A 66 3.46 -4.78 6.39
CA GLY A 66 3.39 -5.29 5.03
C GLY A 66 3.38 -6.81 4.96
N SER A 67 3.07 -7.49 6.07
CA SER A 67 3.08 -8.97 6.16
C SER A 67 1.70 -9.57 5.87
N GLN A 68 0.72 -8.73 5.50
CA GLN A 68 -0.60 -9.18 5.14
C GLN A 68 -0.62 -9.49 3.65
N GLU A 69 -0.21 -10.71 3.30
CA GLU A 69 -0.20 -11.24 1.92
C GLU A 69 -1.61 -11.56 1.38
N ASP A 70 -2.64 -11.46 2.22
CA ASP A 70 -4.03 -11.78 1.89
C ASP A 70 -4.95 -10.76 2.59
N MET A 71 -5.22 -9.62 1.94
CA MET A 71 -6.43 -8.84 2.22
C MET A 71 -7.60 -9.50 1.49
N LYS A 72 -8.07 -10.65 1.99
CA LYS A 72 -9.36 -11.25 1.61
C LYS A 72 -10.50 -10.69 2.46
#